data_AF-A0A521L4T7-F1
#
_entry.id   AF-A0A521L4T7-F1
#
_cell.length_a   1.000
_cell.length_b   1.000
_cell.length_c   1.000
_cell.angle_alpha   90.00
_cell.angle_beta   90.00
_cell.angle_gamma   90.00
#
_symmetry.space_group_name_H-M   'P 1'
#
loop_
_entity.id
_entity.type
_entity.pdbx_description
1 polymer ?
#
loop_
_entity_poly.entity_id
_entity_poly.type
_entity_poly.pdbx_seq_one_letter_code
_entity_poly.pdbx_strand_id
1 'polypeptide(L)'
;MRIVATGLVVALAAIGSPAAAQNSEFMKECMVTAAQNTCQCIAARIPANMMANAILGLRKSNQSVSVSGNLLDPATLNQNEMQGLNSVVAAQAYCM
;
A
#
# COMPACT_ATOMS: atom_id res chain seq x y z
N MET A 1 30.66 23.16 -36.57
CA MET A 1 29.68 23.72 -35.62
C MET A 1 29.29 22.61 -34.65
N ARG A 2 29.40 22.89 -33.35
CA ARG A 2 29.12 21.99 -32.23
C ARG A 2 27.62 21.96 -31.95
N ILE A 3 27.03 20.79 -31.73
CA ILE A 3 25.93 20.65 -30.76
C ILE A 3 26.15 19.34 -29.99
N VAL A 4 26.63 19.49 -28.77
CA VAL A 4 26.57 18.50 -27.70
C VAL A 4 25.16 18.60 -27.13
N ALA A 5 24.39 17.52 -27.10
CA ALA A 5 23.14 17.44 -26.36
C ALA A 5 23.25 16.31 -25.34
N THR A 6 23.67 16.72 -24.15
CA THR A 6 23.89 15.95 -22.93
C THR A 6 22.64 15.22 -22.45
N GLY A 7 22.89 14.10 -21.77
CA GLY A 7 21.91 13.17 -21.23
C GLY A 7 20.77 13.82 -20.44
N LEU A 8 19.58 13.27 -20.67
CA LEU A 8 18.39 13.52 -19.88
C LEU A 8 18.53 12.79 -18.54
N VAL A 9 19.27 13.38 -17.60
CA VAL A 9 19.21 12.97 -16.19
C VAL A 9 17.95 13.59 -15.63
N VAL A 10 16.87 12.80 -15.56
CA VAL A 10 15.68 13.17 -14.79
C VAL A 10 16.07 13.08 -13.32
N ALA A 11 16.58 14.18 -12.79
CA ALA A 11 16.66 14.40 -11.36
C ALA A 11 15.23 14.54 -10.83
N LEU A 12 14.61 13.43 -10.43
CA LEU A 12 13.46 13.47 -9.55
C LEU A 12 13.95 14.04 -8.21
N ALA A 13 13.78 15.35 -8.07
CA ALA A 13 13.94 16.04 -6.81
C ALA A 13 13.19 15.28 -5.73
N ALA A 14 13.91 14.90 -4.68
CA ALA A 14 13.41 14.32 -3.44
C ALA A 14 12.63 15.37 -2.64
N ILE A 15 11.54 15.89 -3.22
CA ILE A 15 10.50 16.56 -2.46
C ILE A 15 9.75 15.42 -1.78
N GLY A 16 9.82 15.35 -0.45
CA GLY A 16 9.19 14.29 0.37
C GLY A 16 7.79 13.98 -0.14
N SER A 17 7.69 12.94 -0.96
CA SER A 17 6.49 12.70 -1.74
C SER A 17 5.48 12.04 -0.82
N PRO A 18 4.23 12.53 -0.72
CA PRO A 18 3.20 11.89 0.09
C PRO A 18 3.02 10.41 -0.29
N ALA A 19 3.32 10.05 -1.55
CA ALA A 19 3.36 8.68 -2.03
C ALA A 19 4.43 7.81 -1.35
N ALA A 20 5.62 8.33 -1.04
CA ALA A 20 6.67 7.58 -0.35
C ALA A 20 6.31 7.31 1.11
N ALA A 21 5.70 8.30 1.78
CA ALA A 21 5.20 8.15 3.15
C ALA A 21 4.06 7.12 3.23
N GLN A 22 3.08 7.20 2.31
CA GLN A 22 1.99 6.23 2.23
C GLN A 22 2.49 4.82 1.91
N ASN A 23 3.47 4.68 1.02
CA ASN A 23 4.05 3.37 0.73
C ASN A 23 4.76 2.78 1.95
N SER A 24 5.49 3.59 2.71
CA SER A 24 6.13 3.16 3.97
C SER A 24 5.09 2.70 5.01
N GLU A 25 4.01 3.48 5.19
CA GLU A 25 2.92 3.09 6.09
C GLU A 25 2.20 1.82 5.63
N PHE A 26 1.95 1.69 4.33
CA PHE A 26 1.36 0.47 3.76
C PHE A 26 2.24 -0.75 4.04
N MET A 27 3.54 -0.65 3.78
CA MET A 27 4.50 -1.73 4.04
C MET A 27 4.50 -2.14 5.51
N LYS A 28 4.46 -1.16 6.44
CA LYS A 28 4.38 -1.42 7.87
C LYS A 28 3.14 -2.25 8.24
N GLU A 29 1.97 -1.90 7.73
CA GLU A 29 0.72 -2.61 8.06
C GLU A 29 0.63 -3.97 7.34
N CYS A 30 1.04 -4.06 6.07
CA CYS A 30 0.98 -5.30 5.30
C CYS A 30 1.93 -6.37 5.88
N MET A 31 3.13 -5.97 6.30
CA MET A 31 4.15 -6.90 6.82
C MET A 31 3.81 -7.50 8.19
N VAL A 32 2.70 -7.10 8.82
CA VAL A 32 2.18 -7.77 10.02
C VAL A 32 1.74 -9.21 9.70
N THR A 33 1.24 -9.45 8.49
CA THR A 33 0.62 -10.73 8.10
C THR A 33 1.22 -11.37 6.85
N ALA A 34 2.01 -10.64 6.06
CA ALA A 34 2.61 -11.13 4.83
C ALA A 34 4.11 -10.83 4.73
N ALA A 35 4.82 -11.57 3.86
CA ALA A 35 6.23 -11.35 3.61
C ALA A 35 6.49 -10.03 2.87
N GLN A 36 7.70 -9.47 3.03
CA GLN A 36 8.08 -8.18 2.44
C GLN A 36 7.91 -8.14 0.92
N ASN A 37 8.33 -9.20 0.21
CA ASN A 37 8.22 -9.30 -1.24
C ASN A 37 6.75 -9.31 -1.71
N THR A 38 5.88 -10.02 -0.99
CA THR A 38 4.43 -10.02 -1.24
C THR A 38 3.85 -8.62 -1.04
N CYS A 39 4.20 -7.94 0.06
CA CYS A 39 3.75 -6.57 0.32
C CYS A 39 4.24 -5.56 -0.72
N GLN A 40 5.48 -5.68 -1.20
CA GLN A 40 6.00 -4.85 -2.29
C GLN A 40 5.21 -5.06 -3.59
N CYS A 41 4.91 -6.31 -3.93
CA CYS A 41 4.07 -6.63 -5.09
C CYS A 41 2.67 -6.03 -4.96
N ILE A 42 2.04 -6.16 -3.78
CA ILE A 42 0.71 -5.62 -3.52
C ILE A 42 0.71 -4.08 -3.62
N ALA A 43 1.68 -3.42 -2.97
CA ALA A 43 1.80 -1.96 -2.97
C ALA A 43 1.94 -1.40 -4.40
N ALA A 44 2.66 -2.10 -5.27
CA ALA A 44 2.83 -1.72 -6.67
C ALA A 44 1.54 -1.84 -7.52
N ARG A 45 0.54 -2.58 -7.03
CA ARG A 45 -0.72 -2.86 -7.74
C ARG A 45 -1.91 -2.08 -7.18
N ILE A 46 -1.80 -1.50 -5.98
CA ILE A 46 -2.86 -0.69 -5.40
C ILE A 46 -2.91 0.67 -6.12
N PRO A 47 -4.08 1.10 -6.63
CA PRO A 47 -4.24 2.44 -7.18
C PRO A 47 -3.88 3.52 -6.15
N ALA A 48 -3.17 4.57 -6.57
CA ALA A 48 -2.70 5.62 -5.67
C ALA A 48 -3.83 6.28 -4.84
N ASN A 49 -5.03 6.43 -5.42
CA ASN A 49 -6.21 6.96 -4.74
C ASN A 49 -6.80 6.02 -3.68
N MET A 50 -6.45 4.73 -3.71
CA MET A 50 -6.90 3.71 -2.75
C MET A 50 -5.87 3.41 -1.67
N MET A 51 -4.63 3.92 -1.79
CA MET A 51 -3.53 3.61 -0.87
C MET A 51 -3.87 3.96 0.59
N ALA A 52 -4.43 5.15 0.84
CA ALA A 52 -4.83 5.56 2.18
C ALA A 52 -5.93 4.66 2.77
N ASN A 53 -6.91 4.27 1.95
CA ASN A 53 -7.98 3.36 2.36
C ASN A 53 -7.45 1.95 2.65
N ALA A 54 -6.51 1.46 1.84
CA ALA A 54 -5.86 0.18 2.05
C ALA A 54 -5.08 0.13 3.38
N ILE A 55 -4.37 1.22 3.73
CA ILE A 55 -3.68 1.36 5.02
C ILE A 55 -4.68 1.29 6.18
N LEU A 56 -5.79 2.04 6.11
CA LEU A 56 -6.83 2.03 7.15
C LEU A 56 -7.45 0.64 7.32
N GLY A 57 -7.78 -0.01 6.20
CA GLY A 57 -8.33 -1.35 6.18
C GLY A 57 -7.38 -2.39 6.79
N LEU A 58 -6.11 -2.39 6.38
CA LEU A 58 -5.08 -3.27 6.93
C LEU A 58 -4.86 -3.03 8.43
N ARG A 59 -4.77 -1.77 8.86
CA ARG A 59 -4.60 -1.42 10.28
C ARG A 59 -5.73 -1.98 11.13
N LYS A 60 -6.97 -1.88 10.66
CA LYS A 60 -8.13 -2.42 11.37
C LYS A 60 -8.15 -3.94 11.37
N SER A 61 -7.80 -4.57 10.25
CA SER A 61 -7.62 -6.03 10.17
C SER A 61 -6.57 -6.52 11.18
N ASN A 62 -5.41 -5.88 11.22
CA ASN A 62 -4.32 -6.19 12.15
C ASN A 62 -4.75 -6.01 13.61
N GLN A 63 -5.49 -4.94 13.92
CA GLN A 63 -6.03 -4.71 15.26
C GLN A 63 -7.04 -5.78 15.68
N SER A 64 -7.94 -6.21 14.79
CA SER A 64 -8.90 -7.27 15.08
C SER A 64 -8.19 -8.57 15.51
N VAL A 65 -7.18 -8.96 14.74
CA VAL A 65 -6.38 -10.16 15.02
C VAL A 65 -5.54 -9.98 16.30
N SER A 66 -4.93 -8.81 16.49
CA SER A 66 -4.07 -8.54 17.65
C SER A 66 -4.83 -8.45 18.97
N VAL A 67 -6.07 -7.95 18.99
CA VAL A 67 -6.84 -7.69 20.22
C VAL A 67 -7.73 -8.87 20.58
N SER A 68 -8.39 -9.47 19.59
CA SER A 68 -9.40 -10.51 19.83
C SER A 68 -8.95 -11.92 19.45
N GLY A 69 -7.85 -12.06 18.70
CA GLY A 69 -7.49 -13.33 18.05
C GLY A 69 -8.47 -13.75 16.94
N ASN A 70 -9.48 -12.92 16.67
CA ASN A 70 -10.54 -13.19 15.72
C ASN A 70 -10.26 -12.48 14.40
N LEU A 71 -10.68 -13.14 13.32
CA LEU A 71 -10.73 -12.51 12.00
C LEU A 71 -11.61 -11.27 12.04
N LEU A 72 -11.24 -10.28 11.22
CA LEU A 72 -11.99 -9.05 11.06
C LEU A 72 -13.43 -9.35 10.66
N ASP A 73 -14.40 -8.86 11.44
CA ASP A 73 -15.81 -8.88 11.06
C ASP A 73 -16.09 -7.78 10.02
N PRO A 74 -16.46 -8.13 8.77
CA PRO A 74 -16.73 -7.15 7.72
C PRO A 74 -17.84 -6.17 8.05
N ALA A 75 -18.79 -6.54 8.94
CA ALA A 75 -19.89 -5.66 9.35
C ALA A 75 -19.41 -4.45 10.17
N THR A 76 -18.20 -4.53 10.74
CA THR A 76 -17.60 -3.44 11.50
C THR A 76 -16.89 -2.40 10.62
N LEU A 77 -16.73 -2.68 9.33
CA LEU A 77 -16.03 -1.81 8.39
C LEU A 77 -16.92 -0.70 7.86
N ASN A 78 -16.39 0.51 7.82
CA ASN A 78 -16.99 1.56 7.01
C ASN A 78 -16.64 1.34 5.52
N GLN A 79 -17.29 2.11 4.65
CA GLN A 79 -17.16 1.94 3.20
C GLN A 79 -15.72 2.13 2.70
N ASN A 80 -14.95 3.05 3.28
CA ASN A 80 -13.57 3.33 2.88
C ASN A 80 -12.63 2.18 3.28
N GLU A 81 -12.77 1.67 4.49
CA GLU A 81 -11.99 0.53 4.98
C GLU A 81 -12.27 -0.72 4.14
N MET A 82 -13.54 -0.94 3.79
CA MET A 82 -13.96 -2.06 2.95
C MET A 82 -13.40 -1.94 1.52
N GLN A 83 -13.49 -0.77 0.90
CA GLN A 83 -12.89 -0.52 -0.42
C GLN A 83 -11.38 -0.70 -0.41
N GLY A 84 -10.72 -0.20 0.65
CA GLY A 84 -9.31 -0.38 0.90
C GLY A 84 -8.92 -1.85 0.94
N LEU A 85 -9.55 -2.64 1.81
CA LEU A 85 -9.28 -4.08 1.93
C LEU A 85 -9.57 -4.83 0.63
N ASN A 86 -10.65 -4.51 -0.08
CA ASN A 86 -10.94 -5.10 -1.38
C ASN A 86 -9.82 -4.84 -2.39
N SER A 87 -9.21 -3.65 -2.38
CA SER A 87 -8.06 -3.36 -3.25
C SER A 87 -6.84 -4.20 -2.89
N VAL A 88 -6.59 -4.44 -1.60
CA VAL A 88 -5.50 -5.32 -1.13
C VAL A 88 -5.77 -6.76 -1.53
N VAL A 89 -7.00 -7.28 -1.35
CA VAL A 89 -7.39 -8.65 -1.73
C VAL A 89 -7.29 -8.86 -3.25
N ALA A 90 -7.75 -7.88 -4.03
CA ALA A 90 -7.63 -7.93 -5.48
C ALA A 90 -6.17 -7.95 -5.95
N ALA A 91 -5.28 -7.17 -5.31
CA ALA A 91 -3.86 -7.18 -5.61
C ALA A 91 -3.15 -8.47 -5.13
N GLN A 92 -3.55 -8.99 -3.98
CA GLN A 92 -3.05 -10.25 -3.41
C GLN A 92 -3.17 -11.43 -4.36
N ALA A 93 -4.27 -11.52 -5.13
CA ALA A 93 -4.49 -12.58 -6.10
C ALA A 93 -3.40 -12.68 -7.19
N TYR A 94 -2.59 -11.65 -7.38
CA TYR A 94 -1.49 -11.62 -8.34
C TYR A 94 -0.09 -11.67 -7.70
N CYS A 95 -0.01 -11.74 -6.37
CA CYS A 95 1.22 -11.58 -5.60
C CYS A 95 1.50 -12.78 -4.66
N MET A 96 0.69 -13.83 -4.77
CA MET A 96 0.87 -15.15 -4.16
C MET A 96 1.24 -16.15 -5.25
#